data_AF-A0A4Y7KWL7-F1
#
_entry.id   AF-A0A4Y7KWL7-F1
#
_cell.length_a   1.000
_cell.length_b   1.000
_cell.length_c   1.000
_cell.angle_alpha   90.00
_cell.angle_beta   90.00
_cell.angle_gamma   90.00
#
_symmetry.space_group_name_H-M   'P 1'
#
loop_
_entity.id
_entity.type
_entity.pdbx_description
1 polymer ?
#
loop_
_entity_poly.entity_id
_entity_poly.type
_entity_poly.pdbx_seq_one_letter_code
_entity_poly.pdbx_strand_id
1 'polypeptide(L)'
;MAATTPAGVQVTDTNTTNVEGMVNIKGNKMVKSNNREFGGWSCASRILFLGGVESFIFYGIASNLISFLTTQLGQSTSAAAQNVNAWTGFMHMLPLLAVYVIGHPSYFNRYLTILISGAFYLLGACSDNPI
;
A
#
# COMPACT_ATOMS: atom_id res chain seq x y z
N MET A 1 -49.75 -32.03 -38.13
CA MET A 1 -48.27 -31.97 -38.26
C MET A 1 -47.97 -30.64 -38.94
N ALA A 2 -47.39 -29.60 -38.34
CA ALA A 2 -46.74 -29.43 -37.06
C ALA A 2 -47.17 -28.06 -36.47
N ALA A 3 -47.39 -28.03 -35.16
CA ALA A 3 -47.31 -26.80 -34.38
C ALA A 3 -45.84 -26.34 -34.37
N THR A 4 -45.59 -25.03 -34.33
CA THR A 4 -44.66 -24.37 -33.40
C THR A 4 -44.55 -22.88 -33.75
N THR A 5 -45.08 -22.05 -32.86
CA THR A 5 -44.61 -20.69 -32.52
C THR A 5 -44.92 -20.56 -31.01
N PRO A 6 -44.21 -19.78 -30.16
CA PRO A 6 -43.10 -18.85 -30.38
C PRO A 6 -41.94 -19.02 -29.37
N ALA A 7 -41.01 -18.06 -29.39
CA ALA A 7 -40.30 -17.50 -28.23
C ALA A 7 -38.80 -17.82 -28.13
N GLY A 8 -38.02 -17.05 -28.88
CA GLY A 8 -36.76 -16.50 -28.40
C GLY A 8 -36.91 -14.99 -28.25
N VAL A 9 -37.77 -14.55 -27.32
CA VAL A 9 -37.81 -13.15 -26.89
C VAL A 9 -36.42 -12.82 -26.36
N GLN A 10 -35.70 -11.93 -27.04
CA GLN A 10 -34.56 -11.23 -26.47
C GLN A 10 -35.14 -10.37 -25.35
N VAL A 11 -35.08 -10.88 -24.12
CA VAL A 11 -35.47 -10.11 -22.93
C VAL A 11 -34.60 -8.87 -22.92
N THR A 12 -35.25 -7.74 -23.20
CA THR A 12 -34.67 -6.42 -23.01
C THR A 12 -34.64 -6.19 -21.50
N ASP A 13 -33.53 -6.58 -20.86
CA ASP A 13 -33.22 -6.06 -19.54
C ASP A 13 -32.74 -4.62 -19.71
N THR A 14 -33.70 -3.72 -19.52
CA THR A 14 -33.52 -2.29 -19.46
C THR A 14 -32.45 -1.97 -18.39
N ASN A 15 -31.37 -1.30 -18.83
CA ASN A 15 -30.28 -0.68 -18.04
C ASN A 15 -29.03 -1.46 -17.61
N THR A 16 -28.72 -2.63 -18.18
CA THR A 16 -27.39 -3.25 -18.00
C THR A 16 -26.68 -3.43 -19.33
N THR A 17 -25.99 -2.37 -19.76
CA THR A 17 -25.06 -2.46 -20.89
C THR A 17 -23.88 -3.31 -20.45
N ASN A 18 -23.86 -4.57 -20.87
CA ASN A 18 -22.69 -5.43 -20.68
C ASN A 18 -21.54 -4.87 -21.53
N VAL A 19 -20.34 -4.76 -20.95
CA VAL A 19 -19.18 -4.32 -21.72
C VAL A 19 -18.65 -5.50 -22.52
N GLU A 20 -18.87 -5.46 -23.82
CA GLU A 20 -18.42 -6.51 -24.74
C GLU A 20 -16.89 -6.60 -24.72
N GLY A 21 -16.36 -7.79 -24.45
CA GLY A 21 -14.93 -8.06 -24.35
C GLY A 21 -14.31 -7.99 -22.93
N MET A 22 -15.05 -7.57 -21.89
CA MET A 22 -14.54 -7.56 -20.50
C MET A 22 -15.25 -8.58 -19.61
N VAL A 23 -14.46 -9.45 -18.97
CA VAL A 23 -14.91 -10.47 -18.02
C VAL A 23 -14.24 -10.27 -16.66
N ASN A 24 -14.98 -10.55 -15.59
CA ASN A 24 -14.47 -10.53 -14.21
C ASN A 24 -13.41 -11.63 -14.03
N ILE A 25 -12.60 -11.56 -12.97
CA ILE A 25 -11.72 -12.64 -12.50
C ILE A 25 -12.44 -13.98 -12.24
N LYS A 26 -13.78 -13.95 -12.17
CA LYS A 26 -14.65 -15.13 -12.07
C LYS A 26 -15.21 -15.62 -13.42
N GLY A 27 -14.86 -14.98 -14.54
CA GLY A 27 -15.32 -15.31 -15.89
C GLY A 27 -16.68 -14.72 -16.29
N ASN A 28 -17.37 -14.01 -15.38
CA ASN A 28 -18.68 -13.41 -15.67
C ASN A 28 -18.53 -12.12 -16.49
N LYS A 29 -19.48 -11.84 -17.41
CA LYS A 29 -19.49 -10.58 -18.16
C LYS A 29 -19.65 -9.39 -17.22
N MET A 30 -18.86 -8.35 -17.44
CA MET A 30 -18.87 -7.16 -16.59
C MET A 30 -20.03 -6.24 -16.98
N VAL A 31 -20.81 -5.85 -15.98
CA VAL A 31 -21.99 -5.00 -16.15
C VAL A 31 -21.59 -3.53 -15.99
N LYS A 32 -21.71 -2.71 -17.03
CA LYS A 32 -21.29 -1.29 -17.02
C LYS A 32 -22.01 -0.42 -15.98
N SER A 33 -23.19 -0.85 -15.52
CA SER A 33 -23.94 -0.17 -14.46
C SER A 33 -23.22 -0.22 -13.10
N ASN A 34 -22.38 -1.23 -12.87
CA ASN A 34 -21.69 -1.40 -11.60
C ASN A 34 -20.29 -0.75 -11.63
N ASN A 35 -20.23 0.55 -11.32
CA ASN A 35 -18.98 1.32 -11.25
C ASN A 35 -17.95 0.78 -10.23
N ARG A 36 -18.32 -0.19 -9.37
CA ARG A 36 -17.41 -0.83 -8.42
C ARG A 36 -16.57 -1.95 -9.03
N GLU A 37 -16.98 -2.52 -10.15
CA GLU A 37 -16.27 -3.62 -10.83
C GLU A 37 -15.24 -3.12 -11.86
N PHE A 38 -15.37 -1.88 -12.30
CA PHE A 38 -14.39 -1.23 -13.15
C PHE A 38 -13.42 -0.43 -12.28
N GLY A 39 -12.12 -0.74 -12.37
CA GLY A 39 -11.06 0.04 -11.76
C GLY A 39 -11.02 1.46 -12.36
N GLY A 40 -11.85 2.35 -11.83
CA GLY A 40 -12.03 3.71 -12.33
C GLY A 40 -11.32 4.76 -11.48
N TRP A 41 -11.84 5.99 -11.55
CA TRP A 41 -11.29 7.17 -10.87
C TRP A 41 -11.09 6.99 -9.36
N SER A 42 -11.94 6.21 -8.69
CA SER A 42 -11.80 5.92 -7.25
C SER A 42 -10.59 5.05 -6.92
N CYS A 43 -10.16 4.17 -7.82
CA CYS A 43 -8.92 3.41 -7.64
C CYS A 43 -7.70 4.27 -7.95
N ALA A 44 -7.76 5.03 -9.04
CA ALA A 44 -6.69 5.94 -9.44
C ALA A 44 -6.40 6.99 -8.36
N SER A 45 -7.44 7.63 -7.82
CA SER A 45 -7.30 8.63 -6.75
C SER A 45 -6.70 8.05 -5.47
N ARG A 46 -7.01 6.80 -5.11
CA ARG A 46 -6.39 6.14 -3.95
C ARG A 46 -4.91 5.89 -4.16
N ILE A 47 -4.50 5.44 -5.34
CA ILE A 47 -3.09 5.20 -5.66
C ILE A 47 -2.32 6.51 -5.66
N LEU A 48 -2.88 7.56 -6.29
CA LEU A 48 -2.28 8.90 -6.31
C LEU A 48 -2.17 9.49 -4.90
N PHE A 49 -3.22 9.38 -4.10
CA PHE A 49 -3.22 9.85 -2.72
C PHE A 49 -2.20 9.08 -1.88
N LEU A 50 -2.18 7.75 -1.98
CA LEU A 50 -1.23 6.93 -1.22
C LEU A 50 0.21 7.27 -1.58
N GLY A 51 0.55 7.37 -2.87
CA GLY A 51 1.90 7.77 -3.30
C GLY A 51 2.27 9.20 -2.88
N GLY A 52 1.30 10.11 -2.91
CA GLY A 52 1.50 11.49 -2.43
C GLY A 52 1.76 11.57 -0.93
N VAL A 53 0.99 10.83 -0.12
CA VAL A 53 1.18 10.75 1.33
C VAL A 53 2.49 10.06 1.67
N GLU A 54 2.83 8.97 0.99
CA GLU A 54 4.11 8.27 1.17
C GLU A 54 5.29 9.21 0.92
N SER A 55 5.25 9.96 -0.18
CA SER A 55 6.27 10.95 -0.50
C SER A 55 6.35 12.04 0.57
N PHE A 56 5.21 12.55 1.03
CA PHE A 56 5.15 13.57 2.08
C PHE A 56 5.76 13.08 3.39
N ILE A 57 5.44 11.86 3.82
CA ILE A 57 5.99 11.25 5.03
C ILE A 57 7.50 11.05 4.87
N PHE A 58 7.96 10.55 3.71
CA PHE A 58 9.38 10.35 3.43
C PHE A 58 10.17 11.65 3.55
N TYR A 59 9.77 12.70 2.82
CA TYR A 59 10.46 13.98 2.85
C TYR A 59 10.29 14.71 4.20
N GLY A 60 9.14 14.54 4.87
CA GLY A 60 8.88 15.10 6.20
C GLY A 60 9.82 14.53 7.27
N ILE A 61 10.00 13.20 7.30
CA ILE A 61 10.93 12.55 8.22
C ILE A 61 12.38 12.85 7.84
N ALA A 62 12.72 12.80 6.55
CA ALA A 62 14.07 13.10 6.07
C ALA A 62 14.52 14.51 6.48
N SER A 63 13.65 15.52 6.29
CA SER A 63 13.97 16.90 6.65
C SER A 63 14.10 17.11 8.15
N ASN A 64 13.22 16.51 8.96
CA ASN A 64 13.33 16.55 10.42
C ASN A 64 14.66 15.92 10.89
N LEU A 65 15.02 14.76 10.33
CA LEU A 65 16.26 14.07 10.66
C LEU A 65 17.50 14.84 10.22
N ILE A 66 17.54 15.38 8.99
CA ILE A 66 18.65 16.20 8.49
C ILE A 66 18.82 17.45 9.34
N SER A 67 17.71 18.14 9.66
CA SER A 67 17.75 19.35 10.48
C SER A 67 18.23 19.04 11.89
N PHE A 68 17.81 17.92 12.49
CA PHE A 68 18.29 17.48 13.80
C PHE A 68 19.79 17.14 13.78
N LEU A 69 20.25 16.39 12.78
CA LEU A 69 21.66 16.00 12.65
C LEU A 69 22.59 17.19 12.40
N THR A 70 22.14 18.17 11.61
CA THR A 70 22.93 19.37 11.27
C THR A 70 22.88 20.45 12.35
N THR A 71 21.73 20.63 13.01
CA THR A 71 21.51 21.76 13.95
C THR A 71 21.78 21.36 15.41
N GLN A 72 21.29 20.19 15.84
CA GLN A 72 21.37 19.76 17.25
C GLN A 72 22.60 18.90 17.53
N LEU A 73 22.99 18.03 16.60
CA LEU A 73 24.21 17.20 16.75
C LEU A 73 25.49 17.88 16.27
N GLY A 74 25.39 18.98 15.50
CA GLY A 74 26.55 19.69 14.96
C GLY A 74 27.44 18.83 14.03
N GLN A 75 26.89 17.75 13.46
CA GLN A 75 27.66 16.89 12.56
C GLN A 75 27.94 17.59 11.23
N SER A 76 29.16 17.41 10.70
CA SER A 76 29.50 17.81 9.34
C SER A 76 28.50 17.21 8.34
N THR A 77 28.08 18.01 7.36
CA THR A 77 27.05 17.68 6.36
C THR A 77 27.29 16.31 5.67
N SER A 78 28.54 15.85 5.56
CA SER A 78 28.87 14.52 5.03
C SER A 78 28.38 13.35 5.90
N ALA A 79 28.53 13.46 7.23
CA ALA A 79 28.11 12.42 8.18
C ALA A 79 26.58 12.35 8.29
N ALA A 80 25.91 13.50 8.30
CA ALA A 80 24.45 13.58 8.27
C ALA A 80 23.87 12.95 6.99
N ALA A 81 24.47 13.25 5.82
CA ALA A 81 24.07 12.67 4.55
C ALA A 81 24.25 11.14 4.51
N GLN A 82 25.33 10.62 5.11
CA GLN A 82 25.56 9.17 5.20
C GLN A 82 24.46 8.46 6.01
N ASN A 83 24.03 9.05 7.13
CA ASN A 83 22.96 8.47 7.95
C ASN A 83 21.60 8.51 7.24
N VAL A 84 21.32 9.59 6.50
CA VAL A 84 20.09 9.72 5.69
C VAL A 84 20.09 8.72 4.54
N ASN A 85 21.22 8.50 3.89
CA ASN A 85 21.35 7.50 2.82
C ASN A 85 21.14 6.08 3.36
N ALA A 86 21.67 5.76 4.54
CA ALA A 86 21.45 4.47 5.20
C ALA A 86 19.96 4.25 5.55
N TRP A 87 19.30 5.27 6.12
CA TRP A 87 17.87 5.23 6.43
C TRP A 87 17.00 5.09 5.17
N THR A 88 17.34 5.81 4.10
CA THR A 88 16.66 5.70 2.80
C THR A 88 16.81 4.31 2.20
N GLY A 89 18.02 3.73 2.28
CA GLY A 89 18.26 2.35 1.85
C GLY A 89 17.41 1.33 2.62
N PHE A 90 17.27 1.51 3.93
CA PHE A 90 16.40 0.68 4.75
C PHE A 90 14.92 0.79 4.34
N MET A 91 14.43 2.01 4.07
CA MET A 91 13.06 2.24 3.59
C MET A 91 12.78 1.59 2.23
N HIS A 92 13.76 1.53 1.34
CA HIS A 92 13.61 0.82 0.06
C HIS A 92 13.63 -0.71 0.19
N MET A 93 14.19 -1.27 1.27
CA MET A 93 14.18 -2.71 1.54
C MET A 93 12.89 -3.17 2.23
N LEU A 94 12.17 -2.27 2.91
CA LEU A 94 10.92 -2.55 3.62
C LEU A 94 9.82 -3.18 2.76
N PRO A 95 9.57 -2.76 1.50
CA PRO A 95 8.60 -3.42 0.61
C PRO A 95 8.97 -4.87 0.30
N LEU A 96 10.26 -5.17 0.14
CA LEU A 96 10.74 -6.54 -0.08
C LEU A 96 10.48 -7.41 1.15
N LEU A 97 10.72 -6.87 2.33
CA LEU A 97 10.40 -7.53 3.59
C LEU A 97 8.88 -7.69 3.76
N ALA A 98 8.08 -6.68 3.41
CA ALA A 98 6.63 -6.72 3.49
C ALA A 98 6.04 -7.81 2.59
N VAL A 99 6.53 -7.93 1.36
CA VAL A 99 6.12 -9.01 0.43
C VAL A 99 6.46 -10.39 0.99
N TYR A 100 7.66 -10.56 1.57
CA TYR A 100 8.05 -11.81 2.22
C TYR A 100 7.15 -12.17 3.42
N VAL A 101 6.86 -11.19 4.27
CA VAL A 101 6.03 -11.37 5.48
C VAL A 101 4.57 -11.64 5.12
N ILE A 102 3.99 -10.91 4.16
CA ILE A 102 2.61 -11.11 3.70
C ILE A 102 2.46 -12.46 2.96
N GLY A 103 3.51 -12.89 2.24
CA GLY A 103 3.55 -14.18 1.54
C GLY A 103 3.64 -15.40 2.47
N HIS A 104 3.93 -15.22 3.76
CA HIS A 104 3.99 -16.28 4.76
C HIS A 104 2.95 -16.06 5.89
N PRO A 105 1.64 -16.29 5.63
CA PRO A 105 0.57 -16.07 6.61
C PRO A 105 0.61 -17.00 7.84
N SER A 106 1.51 -18.00 7.88
CA SER A 106 1.43 -19.07 8.87
C SER A 106 2.38 -18.96 10.08
N TYR A 107 3.38 -18.07 10.09
CA TYR A 107 4.43 -18.12 11.14
C TYR A 107 4.91 -16.78 11.74
N PHE A 108 4.49 -15.62 11.22
CA PHE A 108 5.20 -14.36 11.52
C PHE A 108 4.37 -13.26 12.22
N ASN A 109 3.48 -13.63 13.15
CA ASN A 109 2.72 -12.64 13.94
C ASN A 109 3.06 -12.58 15.44
N ARG A 110 3.92 -13.48 15.96
CA ARG A 110 4.40 -13.42 17.36
C ARG A 110 5.80 -12.82 17.48
N TYR A 111 6.73 -13.22 16.62
CA TYR A 111 8.13 -12.76 16.71
C TYR A 111 8.30 -11.28 16.34
N LEU A 112 7.61 -10.79 15.31
CA LEU A 112 7.66 -9.37 14.93
C LEU A 112 7.18 -8.47 16.07
N THR A 113 6.05 -8.81 16.70
CA THR A 113 5.50 -8.04 17.82
C THR A 113 6.44 -8.01 19.02
N ILE A 114 7.12 -9.12 19.33
CA ILE A 114 8.12 -9.20 20.42
C ILE A 114 9.37 -8.40 20.05
N LEU A 115 9.86 -8.50 18.82
CA LEU A 115 11.03 -7.74 18.36
C LEU A 115 10.75 -6.22 18.33
N ILE A 116 9.57 -5.82 17.86
CA ILE A 116 9.12 -4.43 17.87
C ILE A 116 8.99 -3.94 19.31
N SER A 117 8.31 -4.69 20.17
CA SER A 117 8.19 -4.36 21.60
C SER A 117 9.56 -4.26 22.28
N GLY A 118 10.51 -5.15 21.96
CA GLY A 118 11.86 -5.14 22.50
C GLY A 118 12.69 -3.96 21.98
N ALA A 119 12.57 -3.61 20.71
CA ALA A 119 13.24 -2.45 20.13
C ALA A 119 12.74 -1.14 20.74
N PHE A 120 11.43 -0.99 20.95
CA PHE A 120 10.87 0.17 21.66
C PHE A 120 11.27 0.21 23.13
N TYR A 121 11.37 -0.96 23.80
CA TYR A 121 11.88 -1.02 25.17
C TYR A 121 13.35 -0.59 25.26
N LEU A 122 14.21 -1.05 24.35
CA LEU A 122 15.63 -0.65 24.32
C LEU A 122 15.81 0.82 23.95
N LEU A 123 15.01 1.35 23.03
CA LEU A 123 15.02 2.77 22.67
C LEU A 123 14.53 3.65 23.83
N GLY A 124 13.49 3.24 24.55
CA GLY A 124 13.01 3.94 25.75
C GLY A 124 13.99 3.85 26.92
N ALA A 125 14.53 2.66 27.19
CA ALA A 125 15.52 2.44 28.26
C ALA A 125 16.86 3.15 28.00
N CYS A 126 17.21 3.42 26.73
CA CYS A 126 18.39 4.20 26.38
C CYS A 126 18.14 5.73 26.46
N SER A 127 16.88 6.17 26.39
CA SER A 127 16.52 7.60 26.48
C SER A 127 16.42 8.10 27.91
N ASP A 128 16.23 7.22 28.88
CA ASP A 128 16.27 7.55 30.31
C ASP A 128 17.63 7.14 30.91
N ASN A 129 18.63 7.97 30.66
CA ASN A 129 19.73 8.14 31.61
C ASN A 129 20.20 9.59 31.54
N PRO A 130 20.00 10.33 32.63
CA PRO A 130 21.15 10.41 33.54
C PRO A 130 20.84 9.86 34.92
N ILE A 131 21.86 9.15 35.43
CA ILE A 131 22.18 8.70 36.80
C ILE A 131 21.52 7.39 37.27
#